data_AF-A0A1I2EVQ4-F1
#
_entry.id   AF-A0A1I2EVQ4-F1
#
_cell.length_a   1.000
_cell.length_b   1.000
_cell.length_c   1.000
_cell.angle_alpha   90.00
_cell.angle_beta   90.00
_cell.angle_gamma   90.00
#
_symmetry.space_group_name_H-M   'P 1'
#
loop_
_entity.id
_entity.type
_entity.pdbx_description
1 polymer ?
#
loop_
_entity_poly.entity_id
_entity_poly.type
_entity_poly.pdbx_seq_one_letter_code
_entity_poly.pdbx_strand_id
1 'polypeptide(L)'
;MNPFYPKDTPTHVKKEFDHLQSKLAPFFKKSMIYGAVAAPMLFFSLFNLYFLTTSAPLTRETAIVIGLFALAGAFSMALIKESFHQNKEIQKTSIKYMEERIKKSTILEESAQRSYLNKIAANPTQTYHIFYEFLEHEQRMKQFMRER
;
A
#
# COMPACT_ATOMS: atom_id res chain seq x y z
N MET A 1 -6.62 12.56 10.68
CA MET A 1 -6.57 12.93 9.24
C MET A 1 -6.27 11.66 8.44
N ASN A 2 -7.07 11.33 7.43
CA ASN A 2 -6.82 10.19 6.55
C ASN A 2 -5.79 10.64 5.50
N PRO A 3 -4.59 10.04 5.39
CA PRO A 3 -3.52 10.53 4.51
C PRO A 3 -3.82 10.37 3.01
N PHE A 4 -4.97 9.79 2.67
CA PHE A 4 -5.34 9.46 1.30
C PHE A 4 -6.06 10.60 0.56
N TYR A 5 -6.34 11.75 1.19
CA TYR A 5 -7.04 12.87 0.56
C TYR A 5 -6.45 14.24 0.89
N PRO A 6 -6.31 15.14 -0.11
CA PRO A 6 -6.14 16.57 0.12
C PRO A 6 -7.33 17.15 0.89
N LYS A 7 -7.09 18.23 1.64
CA LYS A 7 -8.15 19.06 2.23
C LYS A 7 -9.11 19.50 1.10
N ASP A 8 -10.41 19.51 1.37
CA ASP A 8 -11.48 19.95 0.45
C ASP A 8 -11.83 19.00 -0.72
N THR A 9 -11.54 17.71 -0.59
CA THR A 9 -11.95 16.70 -1.58
C THR A 9 -13.49 16.59 -1.68
N PRO A 10 -14.07 16.65 -2.89
CA PRO A 10 -15.51 16.50 -3.10
C PRO A 10 -16.08 15.18 -2.58
N THR A 11 -17.33 15.20 -2.10
CA THR A 11 -17.96 14.04 -1.43
C THR A 11 -18.01 12.79 -2.33
N HIS A 12 -18.17 12.95 -3.64
CA HIS A 12 -18.24 11.82 -4.58
C HIS A 12 -16.88 11.11 -4.70
N VAL A 13 -15.78 11.88 -4.78
CA VAL A 13 -14.41 11.35 -4.77
C VAL A 13 -14.14 10.61 -3.47
N LYS A 14 -14.50 11.22 -2.33
CA LYS A 14 -14.31 10.62 -1.01
C LYS A 14 -15.01 9.26 -0.90
N LYS A 15 -16.25 9.15 -1.39
CA LYS A 15 -16.98 7.86 -1.36
C LYS A 15 -16.26 6.76 -2.15
N GLU A 16 -15.72 7.08 -3.32
CA GLU A 16 -15.05 6.10 -4.18
C GLU A 16 -13.74 5.60 -3.57
N PHE A 17 -12.94 6.50 -3.04
CA PHE A 17 -11.69 6.13 -2.38
C PHE A 17 -11.92 5.49 -1.00
N ASP A 18 -13.01 5.80 -0.27
CA ASP A 18 -13.37 5.10 0.96
C ASP A 18 -13.78 3.65 0.64
N HIS A 19 -14.50 3.45 -0.48
CA HIS A 19 -14.80 2.12 -0.99
C HIS A 19 -13.52 1.37 -1.40
N LEU A 20 -12.60 2.03 -2.10
CA LEU A 20 -11.28 1.47 -2.40
C LEU A 20 -10.52 1.10 -1.12
N GLN A 21 -10.48 1.98 -0.13
CA GLN A 21 -9.81 1.76 1.15
C GLN A 21 -10.40 0.55 1.89
N SER A 22 -11.73 0.36 1.86
CA SER A 22 -12.36 -0.80 2.49
C SER A 22 -11.93 -2.13 1.86
N LYS A 23 -11.71 -2.17 0.53
CA LYS A 23 -11.16 -3.35 -0.16
C LYS A 23 -9.69 -3.61 0.17
N LEU A 24 -8.92 -2.54 0.40
CA LEU A 24 -7.49 -2.63 0.69
C LEU A 24 -7.19 -2.84 2.18
N ALA A 25 -8.12 -2.50 3.07
CA ALA A 25 -8.01 -2.61 4.52
C ALA A 25 -7.41 -3.95 5.01
N PRO A 26 -7.83 -5.13 4.52
CA PRO A 26 -7.22 -6.40 4.96
C PRO A 26 -5.72 -6.50 4.65
N PHE A 27 -5.28 -5.98 3.50
CA PHE A 27 -3.87 -5.98 3.11
C PHE A 27 -3.06 -4.98 3.92
N PHE A 28 -3.61 -3.77 4.13
CA PHE A 28 -2.98 -2.75 4.99
C PHE A 28 -2.79 -3.27 6.40
N LYS A 29 -3.82 -3.91 6.98
CA LYS A 29 -3.76 -4.47 8.33
C LYS A 29 -2.64 -5.51 8.45
N LYS A 30 -2.52 -6.43 7.49
CA LYS A 30 -1.44 -7.44 7.47
C LYS A 30 -0.06 -6.79 7.33
N SER A 31 0.10 -5.90 6.36
CA SER A 31 1.35 -5.19 6.11
C SER A 31 1.85 -4.42 7.33
N MET A 32 0.94 -3.69 8.00
CA MET A 32 1.25 -2.91 9.20
C MET A 32 1.62 -3.81 10.38
N ILE A 33 0.86 -4.87 10.66
CA ILE A 33 1.15 -5.76 11.79
C ILE A 33 2.51 -6.43 11.60
N TYR A 34 2.79 -6.95 10.41
CA TYR A 34 4.08 -7.60 10.13
C TYR A 34 5.25 -6.61 10.23
N GLY A 35 5.13 -5.42 9.65
CA GLY A 35 6.17 -4.40 9.74
C GLY A 35 6.40 -3.87 11.15
N ALA A 36 5.32 -3.54 11.86
CA ALA A 36 5.37 -2.94 13.19
C ALA A 36 5.92 -3.89 14.26
N VAL A 37 5.67 -5.20 14.14
CA VAL A 37 6.22 -6.20 15.05
C VAL A 37 7.65 -6.58 14.66
N ALA A 38 7.89 -6.78 13.37
CA ALA A 38 9.19 -7.27 12.91
C ALA A 38 10.31 -6.24 13.00
N ALA A 39 10.03 -4.95 12.82
CA ALA A 39 11.08 -3.93 12.83
C ALA A 39 11.76 -3.77 14.22
N PRO A 40 11.03 -3.62 15.35
CA PRO A 40 11.65 -3.60 16.67
C PRO A 40 12.34 -4.92 17.01
N MET A 41 11.73 -6.05 16.64
CA MET A 41 12.28 -7.38 16.90
C MET A 41 13.59 -7.62 16.12
N LEU A 42 13.67 -7.16 14.87
CA LEU A 42 14.89 -7.20 14.07
C LEU A 42 15.97 -6.31 14.68
N PHE A 43 15.63 -5.08 15.04
CA PHE A 43 16.57 -4.15 15.68
C PHE A 43 17.15 -4.75 16.95
N PHE A 44 16.29 -5.29 17.82
CA PHE A 44 16.71 -5.95 19.06
C PHE A 44 17.62 -7.15 18.78
N SER A 45 17.27 -7.99 17.82
CA SER A 45 18.08 -9.17 17.46
C SER A 45 19.45 -8.78 16.91
N LEU A 46 19.50 -7.80 16.00
CA LEU A 46 20.76 -7.32 15.40
C LEU A 46 21.65 -6.62 16.43
N PHE A 47 21.06 -5.79 17.31
CA PHE A 47 21.81 -5.12 18.37
C PHE A 47 22.43 -6.12 19.35
N ASN A 48 21.67 -7.12 19.79
CA ASN A 48 22.19 -8.17 20.68
C ASN A 48 23.23 -9.05 19.99
N LEU A 49 23.02 -9.42 18.72
CA LEU A 49 24.02 -10.17 17.94
C LEU A 49 25.33 -9.39 17.83
N TYR A 50 25.24 -8.10 17.50
CA TYR A 50 26.42 -7.25 17.39
C TYR A 50 27.20 -7.21 18.71
N PHE A 51 26.52 -6.98 19.83
CA PHE A 51 27.17 -6.92 21.14
C PHE A 51 27.78 -8.27 21.55
N LEU A 52 27.03 -9.37 21.42
CA LEU A 52 27.49 -10.71 21.80
C LEU A 52 28.66 -11.22 20.95
N THR A 53 28.70 -10.86 19.68
CA THR A 53 29.79 -11.30 18.77
C THR A 53 31.04 -10.45 18.88
N THR A 54 30.94 -9.19 19.30
CA THR A 54 32.09 -8.27 19.40
C THR A 54 32.68 -8.16 20.79
N SER A 55 31.86 -8.30 21.84
CA SER A 55 32.24 -7.94 23.22
C SER A 55 32.25 -9.12 24.19
N ALA A 56 31.63 -10.27 23.85
CA ALA A 56 31.56 -11.43 24.73
C ALA A 56 32.49 -12.57 24.26
N PRO A 57 33.14 -13.31 25.18
CA PRO A 57 33.91 -14.49 24.82
C PRO A 57 32.99 -15.57 24.24
N LEU A 58 33.47 -16.25 23.20
CA LEU A 58 32.74 -17.35 22.57
C LEU A 58 32.82 -18.59 23.47
N THR A 59 31.72 -18.87 24.15
CA THR A 59 31.49 -20.03 25.01
C THR A 59 30.32 -20.82 24.44
N ARG A 60 30.10 -22.03 24.96
CA ARG A 60 28.95 -22.85 24.55
C ARG A 60 27.62 -22.13 24.83
N GLU A 61 27.53 -21.40 25.94
CA GLU A 61 26.33 -20.64 26.31
C GLU A 61 26.11 -19.45 25.37
N THR A 62 27.15 -18.65 25.11
CA THR A 62 27.02 -17.50 24.21
C THR A 62 26.73 -17.93 22.76
N ALA A 63 27.27 -19.07 22.32
CA ALA A 63 26.95 -19.65 21.01
C ALA A 63 25.47 -20.02 20.86
N ILE A 64 24.84 -20.59 21.90
CA ILE A 64 23.40 -20.91 21.89
C ILE A 64 22.57 -19.64 21.81
N VAL A 65 22.91 -18.63 22.62
CA VAL A 65 22.19 -17.34 22.65
C VAL A 65 22.30 -16.60 21.30
N ILE A 66 23.50 -16.60 20.70
CA ILE A 66 23.71 -16.07 19.33
C ILE A 66 22.81 -16.81 18.33
N GLY A 67 22.72 -18.14 18.41
CA GLY A 67 21.83 -18.93 17.56
C GLY A 67 20.36 -18.52 17.69
N LEU A 68 19.87 -18.29 18.92
CA LEU A 68 18.50 -17.83 19.15
C LEU A 68 18.24 -16.44 18.56
N PHE A 69 19.16 -15.48 18.75
CA PHE A 69 19.00 -14.15 18.16
C PHE A 69 19.12 -14.17 16.63
N ALA A 70 19.96 -15.04 16.06
CA ALA A 70 20.04 -15.23 14.62
C ALA A 70 18.72 -15.77 14.04
N LEU A 71 18.10 -16.74 14.70
CA LEU A 71 16.77 -17.25 14.33
C LEU A 71 15.70 -16.18 14.43
N ALA A 72 15.69 -15.40 15.52
CA ALA A 72 14.76 -14.28 15.69
C ALA A 72 14.95 -13.20 14.62
N GLY A 73 16.20 -12.87 14.27
CA GLY A 73 16.52 -11.95 13.19
C GLY A 73 16.04 -12.44 11.82
N ALA A 74 16.30 -13.71 11.50
CA ALA A 74 15.82 -14.34 10.26
C ALA A 74 14.30 -14.34 10.16
N PHE A 75 13.60 -14.68 11.25
CA PHE A 75 12.14 -14.63 11.30
C PHE A 75 11.60 -13.21 11.10
N SER A 76 12.24 -12.22 11.74
CA SER A 76 11.87 -10.81 11.56
C SER A 76 12.05 -10.35 10.11
N MET A 77 13.15 -10.73 9.45
CA MET A 77 13.36 -10.43 8.03
C MET A 77 12.29 -11.08 7.13
N ALA A 78 11.87 -12.31 7.45
CA ALA A 78 10.80 -12.97 6.70
C ALA A 78 9.46 -12.22 6.82
N LEU A 79 9.10 -11.75 8.01
CA LEU A 79 7.91 -10.92 8.23
C LEU A 79 7.98 -9.57 7.50
N ILE A 80 9.15 -8.92 7.47
CA ILE A 80 9.36 -7.68 6.71
C ILE A 80 9.18 -7.94 5.20
N LYS A 81 9.73 -9.04 4.68
CA LYS A 81 9.56 -9.44 3.28
C LYS A 81 8.08 -9.64 2.95
N GLU A 82 7.33 -10.27 3.84
CA GLU A 82 5.88 -10.44 3.69
C GLU A 82 5.14 -9.09 3.73
N SER A 83 5.52 -8.17 4.60
CA SER A 83 4.98 -6.79 4.61
C SER A 83 5.17 -6.09 3.26
N PHE A 84 6.37 -6.21 2.66
CA PHE A 84 6.61 -5.67 1.31
C PHE A 84 5.78 -6.36 0.23
N HIS A 85 5.56 -7.67 0.34
CA HIS A 85 4.67 -8.39 -0.58
C HIS A 85 3.23 -7.87 -0.49
N GLN A 86 2.70 -7.71 0.73
CA GLN A 86 1.37 -7.14 0.95
C GLN A 86 1.25 -5.70 0.41
N ASN A 87 2.30 -4.87 0.53
CA ASN A 87 2.33 -3.53 -0.07
C ASN A 87 2.27 -3.54 -1.60
N LYS A 88 2.90 -4.54 -2.25
CA LYS A 88 2.78 -4.70 -3.71
C LYS A 88 1.36 -5.12 -4.11
N GLU A 89 0.74 -6.02 -3.36
CA GLU A 89 -0.64 -6.44 -3.60
C GLU A 89 -1.64 -5.30 -3.38
N ILE A 90 -1.39 -4.39 -2.43
CA ILE A 90 -2.16 -3.14 -2.29
C ILE A 90 -2.11 -2.35 -3.60
N GLN A 91 -0.92 -2.05 -4.12
CA GLN A 91 -0.79 -1.25 -5.35
C GLN A 91 -1.48 -1.92 -6.55
N LYS A 92 -1.25 -3.22 -6.73
CA LYS A 92 -1.85 -4.01 -7.81
C LYS A 92 -3.38 -4.02 -7.73
N THR A 93 -3.92 -4.24 -6.54
CA THR A 93 -5.37 -4.26 -6.29
C THR A 93 -5.98 -2.87 -6.50
N SER A 94 -5.26 -1.81 -6.09
CA SER A 94 -5.67 -0.43 -6.32
C SER A 94 -5.77 -0.10 -7.80
N ILE A 95 -4.70 -0.37 -8.57
CA ILE A 95 -4.66 -0.13 -10.02
C ILE A 95 -5.81 -0.89 -10.70
N LYS A 96 -5.96 -2.18 -10.40
CA LYS A 96 -7.03 -3.01 -10.96
C LYS A 96 -8.42 -2.44 -10.67
N TYR A 97 -8.70 -2.03 -9.43
CA TYR A 97 -9.97 -1.42 -9.08
C TYR A 97 -10.24 -0.16 -9.88
N MET A 98 -9.25 0.73 -9.99
CA MET A 98 -9.38 2.00 -10.72
C MET A 98 -9.62 1.78 -12.21
N GLU A 99 -8.89 0.85 -12.84
CA GLU A 99 -9.11 0.48 -14.24
C GLU A 99 -10.51 -0.10 -14.48
N GLU A 100 -10.97 -1.01 -13.62
CA GLU A 100 -12.33 -1.57 -13.69
C GLU A 100 -13.40 -0.49 -13.51
N ARG A 101 -13.18 0.47 -12.59
CA ARG A 101 -14.14 1.56 -12.33
C ARG A 101 -14.21 2.55 -13.49
N ILE A 102 -13.08 2.83 -14.15
CA ILE A 102 -13.03 3.67 -15.36
C ILE A 102 -13.80 3.00 -16.50
N LYS A 103 -13.56 1.71 -16.76
CA LYS A 103 -14.25 0.95 -17.82
C LYS A 103 -15.75 0.83 -17.61
N LYS A 104 -16.23 0.93 -16.36
CA LYS A 104 -17.65 0.88 -16.01
C LYS A 104 -18.36 2.23 -16.14
N SER A 105 -17.63 3.31 -16.40
CA SER A 105 -18.27 4.62 -16.62
C SER A 105 -19.16 4.56 -17.85
N THR A 106 -20.44 4.89 -17.70
CA THR A 106 -21.37 5.11 -18.82
C THR A 106 -21.50 6.59 -19.19
N ILE A 107 -20.84 7.48 -18.45
CA ILE A 107 -20.96 8.95 -18.60
C ILE A 107 -19.92 9.48 -19.57
N LEU A 108 -18.66 9.04 -19.44
CA LEU A 108 -17.58 9.41 -20.34
C LEU A 108 -17.56 8.53 -21.59
N GLU A 109 -17.24 9.13 -22.75
CA GLU A 109 -17.00 8.41 -24.00
C GLU A 109 -15.81 7.43 -23.90
N GLU A 110 -15.82 6.38 -24.73
CA GLU A 110 -14.75 5.38 -24.75
C GLU A 110 -13.36 5.98 -25.01
N SER A 111 -13.28 7.05 -25.82
CA SER A 111 -12.04 7.76 -26.12
C SER A 111 -11.40 8.35 -24.86
N ALA A 112 -12.20 9.01 -24.02
CA ALA A 112 -11.79 9.55 -22.74
C ALA A 112 -11.40 8.44 -21.76
N GLN A 113 -12.18 7.35 -21.68
CA GLN A 113 -11.85 6.20 -20.83
C GLN A 113 -10.49 5.61 -21.19
N ARG A 114 -10.22 5.36 -22.48
CA ARG A 114 -8.94 4.84 -22.97
C ARG A 114 -7.78 5.77 -22.63
N SER A 115 -7.98 7.09 -22.69
CA SER A 115 -6.96 8.06 -22.30
C SER A 115 -6.55 7.90 -20.83
N TYR A 116 -7.50 7.79 -19.91
CA TYR A 116 -7.19 7.58 -18.49
C TYR A 116 -6.54 6.22 -18.22
N LEU A 117 -7.00 5.15 -18.87
CA LEU A 117 -6.36 3.83 -18.76
C LEU A 117 -4.89 3.86 -19.21
N ASN A 118 -4.61 4.54 -20.33
CA ASN A 118 -3.24 4.72 -20.81
C ASN A 118 -2.39 5.54 -19.84
N LYS A 119 -2.94 6.59 -19.23
CA LYS A 119 -2.25 7.37 -18.19
C LYS A 119 -1.89 6.51 -16.98
N ILE A 120 -2.82 5.66 -16.52
CA ILE A 120 -2.59 4.73 -15.40
C ILE A 120 -1.46 3.74 -15.72
N ALA A 121 -1.49 3.15 -16.92
CA ALA A 121 -0.46 2.22 -17.36
C ALA A 121 0.93 2.88 -17.49
N ALA A 122 0.96 4.13 -17.98
CA ALA A 122 2.19 4.88 -18.17
C ALA A 122 2.79 5.40 -16.84
N ASN A 123 1.96 5.73 -15.84
CA ASN A 123 2.40 6.34 -14.59
C ASN A 123 1.83 5.63 -13.35
N PRO A 124 2.34 4.43 -12.99
CA PRO A 124 1.86 3.67 -11.83
C PRO A 124 2.02 4.39 -10.48
N THR A 125 2.94 5.34 -10.38
CA THR A 125 3.16 6.14 -9.16
C THR A 125 2.11 7.23 -8.97
N GLN A 126 1.42 7.64 -10.03
CA GLN A 126 0.44 8.74 -10.03
C GLN A 126 -1.00 8.23 -10.17
N THR A 127 -1.23 6.93 -10.10
CA THR A 127 -2.55 6.33 -10.38
C THR A 127 -3.69 6.93 -9.55
N TYR A 128 -3.47 7.21 -8.26
CA TYR A 128 -4.47 7.84 -7.41
C TYR A 128 -4.84 9.25 -7.89
N HIS A 129 -3.86 10.04 -8.33
CA HIS A 129 -4.12 11.37 -8.87
C HIS A 129 -4.87 11.30 -10.21
N ILE A 130 -4.45 10.40 -11.10
CA ILE A 130 -5.13 10.17 -12.38
C ILE A 130 -6.58 9.71 -12.16
N PHE A 131 -6.83 8.87 -11.17
CA PHE A 131 -8.17 8.42 -10.82
C PHE A 131 -9.02 9.54 -10.22
N TYR A 132 -8.42 10.40 -9.40
CA TYR A 132 -9.07 11.63 -8.94
C TYR A 132 -9.53 12.50 -10.12
N GLU A 133 -8.63 12.76 -11.09
CA GLU A 133 -8.97 13.55 -12.29
C GLU A 133 -10.11 12.92 -13.09
N PHE A 134 -10.12 11.59 -13.21
CA PHE A 134 -11.18 10.85 -13.86
C PHE A 134 -12.53 11.05 -13.16
N LEU A 135 -12.58 10.91 -11.84
CA LEU A 135 -13.83 11.08 -11.07
C LEU A 135 -14.38 12.50 -11.19
N GLU A 136 -13.50 13.50 -11.15
CA GLU A 136 -13.87 14.90 -11.35
C GLU A 136 -14.42 15.16 -12.76
N HIS A 137 -13.81 14.56 -13.78
CA HIS A 137 -14.29 14.66 -15.16
C HIS A 137 -15.66 13.97 -15.33
N GLU A 138 -15.82 12.77 -14.79
CA GLU A 138 -17.09 12.03 -14.80
C GLU A 138 -18.19 12.87 -14.13
N GLN A 139 -17.90 13.48 -12.98
CA GLN A 139 -18.87 14.29 -12.24
C GLN A 139 -19.26 15.57 -12.98
N ARG A 140 -18.30 16.28 -13.61
CA ARG A 140 -18.61 17.46 -14.43
C ARG A 140 -19.54 17.10 -15.58
N MET A 141 -19.23 16.02 -16.31
CA MET A 141 -20.07 15.56 -17.43
C MET A 141 -21.46 15.14 -16.95
N LYS A 142 -21.55 14.50 -15.79
CA LYS A 142 -22.82 14.13 -15.16
C LYS A 142 -23.68 15.35 -14.81
N GLN A 143 -23.07 16.44 -14.36
CA GLN A 143 -23.78 17.70 -14.08
C GLN A 143 -24.30 18.32 -15.38
N PHE A 144 -23.46 18.43 -16.41
CA PHE A 144 -23.88 18.94 -17.72
C PHE A 144 -25.03 18.13 -18.35
N MET A 145 -25.04 16.81 -18.19
CA MET A 145 -26.13 15.95 -18.69
C MET A 145 -27.44 16.10 -17.90
N ARG A 146 -27.39 16.57 -16.64
CA ARG A 146 -28.58 16.77 -15.80
C ARG A 146 -29.26 18.13 -16.00
N GLU A 147 -28.51 19.10 -16.51
CA GLU A 147 -28.99 20.47 -16.77
C GLU A 147 -29.61 20.63 -18.17
N ARG A 148 -29.62 19.56 -18.98
CA ARG A 148 -30.35 19.44 -20.25
C ARG A 148 -31.64 18.66 -20.07
#